data_AF-A0A968BUE8-F1
#
_entry.id   AF-A0A968BUE8-F1
#
_cell.length_a   1.000
_cell.length_b   1.000
_cell.length_c   1.000
_cell.angle_alpha   90.00
_cell.angle_beta   90.00
_cell.angle_gamma   90.00
#
_symmetry.space_group_name_H-M   'P 1'
#
loop_
_entity.id
_entity.type
_entity.pdbx_description
1 polymer ?
#
loop_
_entity_poly.entity_id
_entity_poly.type
_entity_poly.pdbx_seq_one_letter_code
_entity_poly.pdbx_strand_id
1 'polypeptide(L)'
;MQLTETAAWMARGKLNQQVMISRNDEIGILARAFNRMAAELRILYQDLEAKVAERTMQLEAANQQTSYHLIQLATSAEVARVATSIRELDTLLRTVVQLIGRAFELDHTSIYLLDDNGEWAELATPAGERDYDYPSRARRVAVGGQTLVGQVALDGRRRVVRAGELVSQGANSSAIAALDQSVICEMAVPLQVRERVLGVLLLRSSRLEDCDENEQVVYQSLADQISI
;
A
#
# COMPACT_ATOMS: atom_id res chain seq x y z
N MET A 1 -55.20 -28.03 -2.77
CA MET A 1 -54.72 -26.92 -3.61
C MET A 1 -53.57 -26.15 -2.95
N GLN A 2 -53.68 -25.75 -1.69
CA GLN A 2 -52.67 -24.88 -1.05
C GLN A 2 -51.23 -25.47 -1.04
N LEU A 3 -51.04 -26.76 -0.72
CA LEU A 3 -49.71 -27.41 -0.71
C LEU A 3 -49.02 -27.37 -2.09
N THR A 4 -49.76 -27.67 -3.16
CA THR A 4 -49.24 -27.73 -4.54
C THR A 4 -48.81 -26.35 -5.03
N GLU A 5 -49.58 -25.32 -4.66
CA GLU A 5 -49.27 -23.94 -5.01
C GLU A 5 -48.01 -23.46 -4.26
N THR A 6 -47.91 -23.70 -2.95
CA THR A 6 -46.73 -23.34 -2.16
C THR A 6 -45.47 -24.07 -2.64
N ALA A 7 -45.58 -25.33 -3.06
CA ALA A 7 -44.49 -26.07 -3.70
C ALA A 7 -44.01 -25.43 -5.00
N ALA A 8 -44.93 -24.94 -5.84
CA ALA A 8 -44.58 -24.23 -7.07
C ALA A 8 -43.92 -22.86 -6.82
N TRP A 9 -44.21 -22.21 -5.68
CA TRP A 9 -43.51 -20.99 -5.25
C TRP A 9 -42.09 -21.28 -4.74
N MET A 10 -41.90 -22.36 -3.98
CA MET A 10 -40.57 -22.77 -3.52
C MET A 10 -39.65 -23.22 -4.64
N ALA A 11 -40.17 -23.94 -5.65
CA ALA A 11 -39.41 -24.31 -6.84
C ALA A 11 -38.89 -23.09 -7.62
N ARG A 12 -39.51 -21.92 -7.42
CA ARG A 12 -39.10 -20.63 -7.97
C ARG A 12 -38.26 -19.78 -7.00
N GLY A 13 -37.74 -20.38 -5.93
CA GLY A 13 -36.85 -19.75 -4.95
C GLY A 13 -37.56 -18.98 -3.82
N LYS A 14 -38.89 -18.95 -3.76
CA LYS A 14 -39.63 -18.26 -2.68
C LYS A 14 -39.80 -19.16 -1.45
N LEU A 15 -38.73 -19.32 -0.69
CA LEU A 15 -38.65 -20.24 0.47
C LEU A 15 -39.33 -19.73 1.75
N ASN A 16 -39.80 -18.48 1.79
CA ASN A 16 -40.49 -17.91 2.96
C ASN A 16 -41.97 -18.29 3.06
N GLN A 17 -42.50 -19.02 2.08
CA GLN A 17 -43.90 -19.42 2.08
C GLN A 17 -44.11 -20.66 2.93
N GLN A 18 -45.15 -20.68 3.75
CA GLN A 18 -45.50 -21.81 4.60
C GLN A 18 -46.88 -22.35 4.23
N VAL A 19 -47.01 -23.68 4.27
CA VAL A 19 -48.31 -24.33 4.10
C VAL A 19 -49.02 -24.32 5.45
N MET A 20 -50.22 -23.74 5.51
CA MET A 20 -51.04 -23.79 6.72
C MET A 20 -51.50 -25.22 7.01
N ILE A 21 -51.38 -25.66 8.26
CA ILE A 21 -51.71 -27.01 8.69
C ILE A 21 -53.03 -26.97 9.46
N SER A 22 -54.13 -27.40 8.82
CA SER A 22 -55.48 -27.41 9.43
C SER A 22 -56.00 -28.82 9.72
N ARG A 23 -55.23 -29.85 9.37
CA ARG A 23 -55.63 -31.26 9.40
C ARG A 23 -54.57 -32.10 10.09
N ASN A 24 -55.00 -33.20 10.71
CA ASN A 24 -54.12 -34.15 11.41
C ASN A 24 -54.10 -35.54 10.74
N ASP A 25 -54.33 -35.57 9.43
CA ASP A 25 -54.23 -36.74 8.56
C ASP A 25 -52.86 -36.79 7.86
N GLU A 26 -52.69 -37.73 6.93
CA GLU A 26 -51.48 -37.93 6.13
C GLU A 26 -51.06 -36.67 5.36
N ILE A 27 -52.04 -35.87 4.90
CA ILE A 27 -51.80 -34.58 4.24
C ILE A 27 -51.23 -33.57 5.24
N GLY A 28 -51.72 -33.55 6.47
CA GLY A 28 -51.15 -32.74 7.56
C GLY A 28 -49.72 -33.12 7.93
N ILE A 29 -49.39 -34.42 7.94
CA ILE A 29 -48.02 -34.92 8.17
C ILE A 29 -47.08 -34.48 7.04
N LEU A 30 -47.50 -34.64 5.78
CA LEU A 30 -46.72 -34.23 4.62
C LEU A 30 -46.48 -32.71 4.60
N ALA A 31 -47.49 -31.90 4.95
CA ALA A 31 -47.35 -30.44 5.06
C ALA A 31 -46.32 -30.04 6.13
N ARG A 32 -46.28 -30.74 7.28
CA ARG A 32 -45.24 -30.53 8.31
C ARG A 32 -43.84 -30.86 7.81
N ALA A 33 -43.67 -32.02 7.17
CA ALA A 33 -42.39 -32.43 6.60
C ALA A 33 -41.90 -31.44 5.53
N PHE A 34 -42.81 -30.97 4.67
CA PHE A 34 -42.54 -29.96 3.64
C PHE A 34 -42.10 -28.62 4.24
N ASN A 35 -42.83 -28.08 5.22
CA ASN A 35 -42.44 -26.84 5.90
C ASN A 35 -41.08 -26.96 6.60
N ARG A 36 -40.75 -28.14 7.16
CA ARG A 36 -39.43 -28.40 7.75
C ARG A 36 -38.33 -28.37 6.70
N MET A 37 -38.50 -29.08 5.58
CA MET A 37 -37.54 -29.05 4.48
C MET A 37 -37.35 -27.63 3.93
N ALA A 38 -38.42 -26.85 3.80
CA ALA A 38 -38.36 -25.46 3.37
C ALA A 38 -37.55 -24.57 4.33
N ALA A 39 -37.72 -24.77 5.64
CA ALA A 39 -36.96 -24.05 6.65
C ALA A 39 -35.47 -24.43 6.63
N GLU A 40 -35.15 -25.73 6.51
CA GLU A 40 -33.77 -26.22 6.40
C GLU A 40 -33.10 -25.69 5.12
N LEU A 41 -33.81 -25.74 3.98
CA LEU A 41 -33.32 -25.21 2.70
C LEU A 41 -33.07 -23.69 2.78
N ARG A 42 -33.97 -22.94 3.42
CA ARG A 42 -33.78 -21.49 3.64
C ARG A 42 -32.52 -21.20 4.45
N ILE A 43 -32.29 -21.93 5.53
CA ILE A 43 -31.08 -21.78 6.36
C ILE A 43 -29.84 -22.08 5.51
N LEU A 44 -29.86 -23.14 4.72
CA LEU A 44 -28.74 -23.54 3.88
C LEU A 44 -28.43 -22.52 2.78
N TYR A 45 -29.45 -21.93 2.16
CA TYR A 45 -29.26 -20.83 1.21
C TYR A 45 -28.67 -19.58 1.88
N GLN A 46 -29.15 -19.20 3.06
CA GLN A 46 -28.63 -18.04 3.80
C GLN A 46 -27.17 -18.24 4.20
N ASP A 47 -26.81 -19.45 4.67
CA ASP A 47 -25.43 -19.79 5.00
C ASP A 47 -24.53 -19.79 3.75
N LEU A 48 -25.03 -20.34 2.63
CA LEU A 48 -24.32 -20.33 1.36
C LEU A 48 -24.10 -18.91 0.83
N GLU A 49 -25.11 -18.04 0.89
CA GLU A 49 -25.00 -16.63 0.50
C GLU A 49 -23.96 -15.90 1.35
N ALA A 50 -23.99 -16.09 2.68
CA ALA A 50 -23.00 -15.52 3.58
C ALA A 50 -21.58 -16.01 3.24
N LYS A 51 -21.43 -17.31 2.99
CA LYS A 51 -20.15 -17.92 2.63
C LYS A 51 -19.64 -17.48 1.26
N VAL A 52 -20.52 -17.29 0.28
CA VAL A 52 -20.18 -16.73 -1.03
C VAL A 52 -19.71 -15.29 -0.90
N ALA A 53 -20.40 -14.47 -0.08
CA ALA A 53 -19.98 -13.10 0.18
C ALA A 53 -18.59 -13.06 0.85
N GLU A 54 -18.38 -13.86 1.90
CA GLU A 54 -17.10 -13.98 2.58
C GLU A 54 -15.96 -14.40 1.62
N ARG A 55 -16.20 -15.44 0.81
CA ARG A 55 -15.21 -15.93 -0.16
C ARG A 55 -14.91 -14.93 -1.26
N THR A 56 -15.90 -14.18 -1.72
CA THR A 56 -15.71 -13.12 -2.71
C THR A 56 -14.81 -12.02 -2.14
N MET A 57 -15.05 -11.57 -0.92
CA MET A 57 -14.19 -10.57 -0.26
C MET A 57 -12.75 -11.08 -0.06
N GLN A 58 -12.58 -12.34 0.34
CA GLN A 58 -11.25 -12.95 0.49
C GLN A 58 -10.49 -13.02 -0.85
N LEU A 59 -11.18 -13.37 -1.94
CA LEU A 59 -10.59 -13.43 -3.28
C LEU A 59 -10.18 -12.05 -3.79
N GLU A 60 -11.01 -11.03 -3.56
CA GLU A 60 -10.69 -9.65 -3.93
C GLU A 60 -9.44 -9.15 -3.20
N ALA A 61 -9.35 -9.36 -1.90
CA ALA A 61 -8.17 -9.00 -1.11
C ALA A 61 -6.90 -9.74 -1.59
N ALA A 62 -7.00 -11.04 -1.87
CA ALA A 62 -5.87 -11.84 -2.37
C ALA A 62 -5.41 -11.38 -3.76
N ASN A 63 -6.35 -11.02 -4.64
CA ASN A 63 -6.02 -10.48 -5.97
C ASN A 63 -5.34 -9.12 -5.88
N GLN A 64 -5.80 -8.23 -5.01
CA GLN A 64 -5.15 -6.94 -4.75
C GLN A 64 -3.72 -7.14 -4.25
N GLN A 65 -3.52 -8.01 -3.26
CA GLN A 65 -2.19 -8.33 -2.74
C GLN A 65 -1.26 -8.92 -3.82
N THR A 66 -1.79 -9.82 -4.65
CA THR A 66 -1.01 -10.41 -5.76
C THR A 66 -0.60 -9.34 -6.77
N SER A 67 -1.51 -8.43 -7.12
CA SER A 67 -1.24 -7.34 -8.06
C SER A 67 -0.16 -6.40 -7.51
N TYR A 68 -0.23 -6.08 -6.22
CA TYR A 68 0.79 -5.28 -5.54
C TYR A 68 2.17 -5.98 -5.56
N HIS A 69 2.24 -7.28 -5.23
CA HIS A 69 3.48 -8.05 -5.31
C HIS A 69 4.07 -8.08 -6.73
N LEU A 70 3.24 -8.14 -7.77
CA LEU A 70 3.72 -8.10 -9.16
C LEU A 70 4.37 -6.76 -9.50
N ILE A 71 3.78 -5.64 -9.06
CA ILE A 71 4.36 -4.29 -9.22
C ILE A 71 5.70 -4.21 -8.52
N GLN A 72 5.78 -4.70 -7.27
CA GLN A 72 7.02 -4.75 -6.50
C GLN A 72 8.12 -5.53 -7.22
N LEU A 73 7.82 -6.75 -7.67
CA LEU A 73 8.80 -7.62 -8.35
C LEU A 73 9.25 -7.03 -9.69
N ALA A 74 8.32 -6.49 -10.48
CA ALA A 74 8.65 -5.85 -11.76
C ALA A 74 9.55 -4.62 -11.57
N THR A 75 9.23 -3.79 -10.57
CA THR A 75 10.01 -2.59 -10.26
C THR A 75 11.41 -2.95 -9.78
N SER A 76 11.51 -3.94 -8.88
CA SER A 76 12.80 -4.46 -8.41
C SER A 76 13.66 -5.00 -9.56
N ALA A 77 13.09 -5.82 -10.45
CA ALA A 77 13.82 -6.36 -11.58
C ALA A 77 14.33 -5.25 -12.53
N GLU A 78 13.51 -4.22 -12.78
CA GLU A 78 13.89 -3.10 -13.62
C GLU A 78 14.96 -2.21 -12.97
N VAL A 79 14.86 -1.95 -11.66
CA VAL A 79 15.89 -1.23 -10.88
C VAL A 79 17.22 -1.98 -10.95
N ALA A 80 17.22 -3.30 -10.72
CA ALA A 80 18.44 -4.11 -10.81
C ALA A 80 19.04 -4.10 -12.23
N ARG A 81 18.20 -4.21 -13.27
CA ARG A 81 18.64 -4.12 -14.67
C ARG A 81 19.29 -2.78 -14.99
N VAL A 82 18.68 -1.70 -14.52
CA VAL A 82 19.16 -0.33 -14.73
C VAL A 82 20.47 -0.11 -13.97
N ALA A 83 20.56 -0.56 -12.71
CA ALA A 83 21.77 -0.52 -11.88
C ALA A 83 22.98 -1.20 -12.56
N THR A 84 22.77 -2.32 -13.24
CA THR A 84 23.84 -3.05 -13.93
C THR A 84 24.20 -2.49 -15.31
N SER A 85 23.35 -1.67 -15.94
CA SER A 85 23.48 -1.27 -17.34
C SER A 85 24.03 0.14 -17.54
N ILE A 86 23.93 1.04 -16.56
CA ILE A 86 24.27 2.45 -16.74
C ILE A 86 25.62 2.77 -16.10
N ARG A 87 26.54 3.28 -16.94
CA ARG A 87 27.90 3.65 -16.55
C ARG A 87 28.01 5.04 -15.90
N GLU A 88 26.97 5.87 -16.07
CA GLU A 88 26.87 7.21 -15.49
C GLU A 88 25.90 7.24 -14.31
N LEU A 89 26.45 7.42 -13.11
CA LEU A 89 25.70 7.41 -11.85
C LEU A 89 24.51 8.37 -11.85
N ASP A 90 24.66 9.57 -12.38
CA ASP A 90 23.57 10.56 -12.41
C ASP A 90 22.37 10.11 -13.25
N THR A 91 22.63 9.50 -14.40
CA THR A 91 21.58 8.99 -15.29
C THR A 91 20.91 7.76 -14.69
N LEU A 92 21.68 6.93 -13.98
CA LEU A 92 21.18 5.79 -13.23
C LEU A 92 20.18 6.23 -12.15
N LEU A 93 20.63 7.11 -11.24
CA LEU A 93 19.82 7.58 -10.12
C LEU A 93 18.56 8.28 -10.61
N ARG A 94 18.65 9.12 -11.65
CA ARG A 94 17.47 9.75 -12.28
C ARG A 94 16.43 8.71 -12.72
N THR A 95 16.88 7.69 -13.42
CA THR A 95 16.00 6.65 -13.97
C THR A 95 15.34 5.86 -12.84
N VAL A 96 16.10 5.47 -11.81
CA VAL A 96 15.57 4.72 -10.67
C VAL A 96 14.52 5.52 -9.92
N VAL A 97 14.81 6.79 -9.61
CA VAL A 97 13.87 7.66 -8.88
C VAL A 97 12.58 7.87 -9.69
N GLN A 98 12.67 8.02 -11.02
CA GLN A 98 11.49 8.09 -11.90
C GLN A 98 10.70 6.77 -11.99
N LEU A 99 11.36 5.62 -11.89
CA LEU A 99 10.70 4.32 -11.88
C LEU A 99 9.94 4.10 -10.58
N ILE A 100 10.60 4.37 -9.43
CA ILE A 100 9.98 4.26 -8.11
C ILE A 100 8.79 5.22 -8.00
N GLY A 101 8.98 6.50 -8.35
CA GLY A 101 7.91 7.49 -8.29
C GLY A 101 6.68 7.11 -9.12
N ARG A 102 6.88 6.57 -10.33
CA ARG A 102 5.76 6.12 -11.17
C ARG A 102 5.12 4.81 -10.72
N ALA A 103 5.91 3.85 -10.25
CA ALA A 103 5.42 2.53 -9.86
C ALA A 103 4.54 2.59 -8.60
N PHE A 104 4.86 3.50 -7.68
CA PHE A 104 4.16 3.69 -6.41
C PHE A 104 3.30 4.96 -6.38
N GLU A 105 3.12 5.64 -7.52
CA GLU A 105 2.30 6.86 -7.66
C GLU A 105 2.64 7.96 -6.62
N LEU A 106 3.94 8.13 -6.34
CA LEU A 106 4.43 9.07 -5.33
C LEU A 106 4.51 10.50 -5.88
N ASP A 107 4.13 11.48 -5.07
CA ASP A 107 4.20 12.90 -5.43
C ASP A 107 5.64 13.38 -5.66
N HIS A 108 6.58 12.86 -4.88
CA HIS A 108 7.98 13.20 -5.02
C HIS A 108 8.89 12.06 -4.56
N THR A 109 9.92 11.79 -5.34
CA THR A 109 11.00 10.86 -4.96
C THR A 109 12.33 11.54 -5.24
N SER A 110 13.31 11.39 -4.36
CA SER A 110 14.65 11.97 -4.57
C SER A 110 15.73 11.16 -3.88
N ILE A 111 16.97 11.26 -4.39
CA ILE A 111 18.14 10.64 -3.77
C ILE A 111 19.13 11.72 -3.35
N TYR A 112 19.57 11.64 -2.10
CA TYR A 112 20.69 12.39 -1.56
C TYR A 112 21.89 11.48 -1.43
N LEU A 113 23.08 11.92 -1.84
CA LEU A 113 24.33 11.21 -1.66
C LEU A 113 25.17 11.91 -0.59
N LEU A 114 25.84 11.14 0.26
CA LEU A 114 26.76 11.72 1.23
C LEU A 114 28.03 12.21 0.52
N ASP A 115 28.56 13.34 0.94
CA ASP A 115 29.88 13.80 0.54
C ASP A 115 30.98 12.92 1.15
N ASP A 116 32.21 13.05 0.65
CA ASP A 116 33.34 12.22 1.07
C ASP A 116 33.66 12.35 2.56
N ASN A 117 33.30 13.48 3.17
CA ASN A 117 33.51 13.76 4.59
C ASN A 117 32.38 13.25 5.48
N GLY A 118 31.23 12.85 4.90
CA GLY A 118 30.03 12.44 5.62
C GLY A 118 29.36 13.57 6.40
N GLU A 119 29.66 14.82 6.07
CA GLU A 119 29.12 16.01 6.75
C GLU A 119 27.81 16.47 6.10
N TRP A 120 27.69 16.26 4.79
CA TRP A 120 26.56 16.74 4.01
C TRP A 120 25.98 15.64 3.12
N ALA A 121 24.66 15.64 3.00
CA ALA A 121 23.91 14.88 2.02
C ALA A 121 23.47 15.84 0.91
N GLU A 122 23.92 15.61 -0.31
CA GLU A 122 23.67 16.43 -1.49
C GLU A 122 22.67 15.77 -2.42
N LEU A 123 21.68 16.55 -2.87
CA LEU A 123 20.64 16.08 -3.77
C LEU A 123 21.25 15.71 -5.12
N ALA A 124 21.37 14.41 -5.37
CA ALA A 124 21.90 13.87 -6.62
C ALA A 124 20.86 13.93 -7.75
N THR A 125 19.58 13.71 -7.41
CA THR A 125 18.48 13.94 -8.35
C THR A 125 17.14 14.10 -7.64
N PRO A 126 16.35 15.12 -7.99
CA PRO A 126 14.92 15.11 -7.79
C PRO A 126 14.25 14.27 -8.90
N ALA A 127 13.13 13.61 -8.60
CA ALA A 127 12.11 13.29 -9.59
C ALA A 127 10.74 13.76 -9.08
N GLY A 128 10.04 14.52 -9.92
CA GLY A 128 8.70 15.03 -9.67
C GLY A 128 8.41 16.24 -10.56
N GLU A 129 7.13 16.51 -10.82
CA GLU A 129 6.69 17.54 -11.78
C GLU A 129 7.06 18.99 -11.39
N ARG A 130 7.55 19.22 -10.15
CA ARG A 130 7.91 20.55 -9.61
C ARG A 130 9.42 20.83 -9.65
N ASP A 131 10.09 20.39 -10.71
CA ASP A 131 11.56 20.31 -10.81
C ASP A 131 12.29 21.66 -10.95
N TYR A 132 11.57 22.77 -11.13
CA TYR A 132 12.16 24.06 -11.51
C TYR A 132 12.34 25.09 -10.39
N ASP A 133 11.80 24.86 -9.19
CA ASP A 133 11.86 25.84 -8.07
C ASP A 133 12.25 25.18 -6.73
N TYR A 134 13.25 24.28 -6.78
CA TYR A 134 13.78 23.65 -5.57
C TYR A 134 14.80 24.59 -4.89
N PRO A 135 14.52 25.13 -3.68
CA PRO A 135 15.38 26.13 -3.05
C PRO A 135 16.77 25.55 -2.75
N SER A 136 17.81 26.37 -2.82
CA SER A 136 19.22 25.95 -2.65
C SER A 136 19.51 25.27 -1.30
N ARG A 137 18.70 25.53 -0.27
CA ARG A 137 18.78 24.87 1.05
C ARG A 137 18.24 23.44 1.05
N ALA A 138 17.44 23.07 0.06
CA ALA A 138 16.94 21.71 -0.13
C ALA A 138 17.92 20.83 -0.92
N ARG A 139 18.88 21.44 -1.63
CA ARG A 139 19.92 20.71 -2.37
C ARG A 139 21.02 20.11 -1.49
N ARG A 140 21.22 20.64 -0.28
CA ARG A 140 22.30 20.22 0.61
C ARG A 140 21.83 20.22 2.06
N VAL A 141 21.95 19.07 2.71
CA VAL A 141 21.40 18.79 4.03
C VAL A 141 22.50 18.35 4.96
N ALA A 142 22.59 18.93 6.17
CA ALA A 142 23.58 18.53 7.15
C ALA A 142 23.28 17.14 7.71
N VAL A 143 24.27 16.26 7.75
CA VAL A 143 24.18 14.95 8.43
C VAL A 143 24.04 15.18 9.94
N GLY A 144 23.11 14.46 10.56
CA GLY A 144 22.72 14.66 11.96
C GLY A 144 21.91 15.93 12.24
N GLY A 145 21.53 16.67 11.19
CA GLY A 145 20.61 17.81 11.28
C GLY A 145 19.20 17.41 11.69
N GLN A 146 18.28 18.38 11.69
CA GLN A 146 16.89 18.16 12.10
C GLN A 146 16.01 17.54 11.02
N THR A 147 16.51 17.44 9.79
CA THR A 147 15.76 16.87 8.67
C THR A 147 15.74 15.34 8.72
N LEU A 148 14.69 14.74 8.17
CA LEU A 148 14.63 13.29 7.96
C LEU A 148 15.89 12.76 7.26
N VAL A 149 16.28 13.38 6.15
CA VAL A 149 17.49 13.01 5.40
C VAL A 149 18.74 13.07 6.28
N GLY A 150 18.96 14.16 7.03
CA GLY A 150 20.13 14.32 7.87
C GLY A 150 20.18 13.30 9.00
N GLN A 151 19.04 12.98 9.59
CA GLN A 151 18.93 11.99 10.66
C GLN A 151 19.17 10.56 10.16
N VAL A 152 18.58 10.19 9.03
CA VAL A 152 18.79 8.86 8.41
C VAL A 152 20.23 8.70 7.91
N ALA A 153 20.83 9.76 7.37
CA ALA A 153 22.23 9.77 6.98
C ALA A 153 23.19 9.55 8.16
N LEU A 154 22.80 9.98 9.37
CA LEU A 154 23.61 9.85 10.57
C LEU A 154 23.64 8.43 11.12
N ASP A 155 22.47 7.78 11.25
CA ASP A 155 22.34 6.51 11.98
C ASP A 155 21.98 5.30 11.11
N GLY A 156 21.74 5.52 9.81
CA GLY A 156 21.40 4.45 8.86
C GLY A 156 20.07 3.77 9.17
N ARG A 157 19.15 4.42 9.89
CA ARG A 157 17.82 3.87 10.19
C ARG A 157 16.76 4.58 9.39
N ARG A 158 15.91 3.84 8.67
CA ARG A 158 14.75 4.42 7.99
C ARG A 158 13.85 5.17 8.96
N ARG A 159 13.23 6.26 8.51
CA ARG A 159 12.31 7.09 9.31
C ARG A 159 11.11 7.51 8.47
N VAL A 160 9.96 7.63 9.13
CA VAL A 160 8.68 8.07 8.56
C VAL A 160 8.16 9.23 9.40
N VAL A 161 7.58 10.22 8.75
CA VAL A 161 6.83 11.31 9.39
C VAL A 161 5.49 11.46 8.67
N ARG A 162 4.41 11.50 9.45
CA ARG A 162 3.03 11.65 8.95
C ARG A 162 2.48 13.04 9.27
N ALA A 163 1.53 13.53 8.48
CA ALA A 163 0.85 14.81 8.74
C ALA A 163 0.24 14.83 10.15
N GLY A 164 0.62 15.85 10.93
CA GLY A 164 0.28 15.98 12.37
C GLY A 164 1.47 15.76 13.30
N GLU A 165 2.44 14.92 12.94
CA GLU A 165 3.67 14.69 13.72
C GLU A 165 4.78 15.71 13.39
N LEU A 166 4.66 16.38 12.24
CA LEU A 166 5.53 17.49 11.81
C LEU A 166 5.57 18.64 12.83
N VAL A 167 4.50 18.84 13.61
CA VAL A 167 4.37 19.95 14.57
C VAL A 167 5.14 19.68 15.87
N SER A 168 5.42 18.42 16.21
CA SER A 168 5.97 18.02 17.51
C SER A 168 7.50 17.95 17.56
N GLN A 169 8.18 17.87 16.41
CA GLN A 169 9.65 17.73 16.34
C GLN A 169 10.40 19.06 16.14
N GLY A 170 9.74 20.19 16.34
CA GLY A 170 10.30 21.52 16.15
C GLY A 170 10.22 21.95 14.69
N ALA A 171 9.91 23.25 14.49
CA ALA A 171 9.51 23.89 13.23
C ALA A 171 10.52 23.87 12.06
N ASN A 172 11.54 23.00 12.11
CA ASN A 172 12.59 22.84 11.10
C ASN A 172 12.76 21.39 10.63
N SER A 173 11.96 20.42 11.12
CA SER A 173 12.10 18.98 10.77
C SER A 173 11.95 18.69 9.27
N SER A 174 11.35 19.64 8.55
CA SER A 174 11.44 19.73 7.10
C SER A 174 11.13 21.17 6.71
N ALA A 175 12.14 22.04 6.64
CA ALA A 175 11.97 23.35 6.00
C ALA A 175 11.44 23.23 4.54
N ILE A 176 11.46 22.01 3.98
CA ILE A 176 10.92 21.64 2.67
C ILE A 176 9.45 21.15 2.75
N ALA A 177 9.05 20.28 3.69
CA ALA A 177 7.64 19.84 3.76
C ALA A 177 6.69 20.92 4.30
N ALA A 178 7.21 21.93 5.01
CA ALA A 178 6.43 23.12 5.35
C ALA A 178 6.02 23.96 4.12
N LEU A 179 6.69 23.78 2.98
CA LEU A 179 6.41 24.49 1.73
C LEU A 179 5.35 23.77 0.87
N ASP A 180 5.07 22.49 1.14
CA ASP A 180 4.15 21.68 0.35
C ASP A 180 3.03 21.10 1.23
N GLN A 181 1.98 21.91 1.40
CA GLN A 181 0.84 21.58 2.27
C GLN A 181 0.04 20.34 1.81
N SER A 182 0.32 19.77 0.64
CA SER A 182 -0.30 18.53 0.16
C SER A 182 0.40 17.25 0.62
N VAL A 183 1.59 17.33 1.23
CA VAL A 183 2.32 16.12 1.66
C VAL A 183 1.70 15.60 2.96
N ILE A 184 1.11 14.41 2.90
CA ILE A 184 0.48 13.74 4.05
C ILE A 184 1.47 12.77 4.72
N CYS A 185 2.46 12.28 3.98
CA CYS A 185 3.55 11.48 4.54
C CYS A 185 4.89 11.69 3.82
N GLU A 186 5.98 11.65 4.59
CA GLU A 186 7.36 11.66 4.12
C GLU A 186 8.15 10.50 4.74
N MET A 187 8.92 9.80 3.91
CA MET A 187 9.77 8.69 4.33
C MET A 187 11.20 8.88 3.83
N ALA A 188 12.16 8.67 4.72
CA ALA A 188 13.58 8.62 4.39
C ALA A 188 14.12 7.22 4.64
N VAL A 189 14.73 6.64 3.62
CA VAL A 189 15.27 5.28 3.60
C VAL A 189 16.77 5.35 3.26
N PRO A 190 17.64 4.75 4.05
CA PRO A 190 19.08 4.82 3.83
C PRO A 190 19.51 3.93 2.64
N LEU A 191 20.41 4.45 1.80
CA LEU A 191 21.15 3.71 0.79
C LEU A 191 22.45 3.22 1.43
N GLN A 192 22.60 1.92 1.66
CA GLN A 192 23.68 1.37 2.49
C GLN A 192 24.39 0.20 1.84
N VAL A 193 25.71 0.14 2.02
CA VAL A 193 26.52 -1.05 1.77
C VAL A 193 27.12 -1.51 3.08
N ARG A 194 26.70 -2.69 3.56
CA ARG A 194 27.04 -3.21 4.89
C ARG A 194 26.62 -2.23 5.98
N GLU A 195 27.56 -1.62 6.69
CA GLU A 195 27.30 -0.63 7.75
C GLU A 195 27.63 0.81 7.31
N ARG A 196 27.90 1.04 6.03
CA ARG A 196 28.20 2.37 5.50
C ARG A 196 26.99 2.93 4.76
N VAL A 197 26.48 4.06 5.23
CA VAL A 197 25.48 4.86 4.52
C VAL A 197 26.17 5.62 3.38
N LEU A 198 25.70 5.41 2.15
CA LEU A 198 26.15 6.10 0.94
C LEU A 198 25.24 7.27 0.58
N GLY A 199 23.97 7.19 0.98
CA GLY A 199 22.96 8.17 0.64
C GLY A 199 21.64 7.92 1.33
N VAL A 200 20.62 8.68 0.95
CA VAL A 200 19.25 8.56 1.46
C VAL A 200 18.27 8.73 0.30
N LEU A 201 17.36 7.78 0.16
CA LEU A 201 16.17 7.86 -0.68
C LEU A 201 15.05 8.54 0.12
N LEU A 202 14.55 9.66 -0.38
CA LEU A 202 13.44 10.41 0.22
C LEU A 202 12.20 10.27 -0.65
N LEU A 203 11.11 9.79 -0.06
CA LEU A 203 9.82 9.56 -0.70
C LEU A 203 8.75 10.44 -0.03
N ARG A 204 7.85 11.04 -0.82
CA ARG A 204 6.71 11.81 -0.32
C ARG A 204 5.44 11.39 -1.02
N SER A 205 4.36 11.32 -0.25
CA SER A 205 3.02 11.04 -0.74
C SER A 205 1.98 11.90 -0.02
N SER A 206 0.92 12.22 -0.73
CA SER A 206 -0.33 12.80 -0.30
C SER A 206 -1.31 11.73 0.19
N ARG A 207 -0.93 10.44 0.14
CA ARG A 207 -1.67 9.30 0.68
C ARG A 207 -0.94 8.74 1.92
N LEU A 208 -1.69 8.50 2.99
CA LEU A 208 -1.12 8.01 4.26
C LEU A 208 -0.69 6.54 4.19
N GLU A 209 -1.41 5.74 3.40
CA GLU A 209 -1.19 4.30 3.21
C GLU A 209 0.17 3.97 2.57
N ASP A 210 0.72 4.89 1.78
CA ASP A 210 2.03 4.74 1.15
C ASP A 210 3.20 4.78 2.16
N CYS A 211 2.91 4.96 3.45
CA CYS A 211 3.89 4.97 4.54
C CYS A 211 3.65 3.92 5.63
N ASP A 212 2.80 2.96 5.36
CA ASP A 212 2.58 1.83 6.25
C ASP A 212 3.79 0.89 6.28
N GLU A 213 3.82 -0.02 7.26
CA GLU A 213 4.98 -0.87 7.51
C GLU A 213 5.35 -1.73 6.30
N ASN A 214 4.36 -2.17 5.51
CA ASN A 214 4.59 -2.95 4.29
C ASN A 214 5.37 -2.14 3.25
N GLU A 215 4.93 -0.90 2.97
CA GLU A 215 5.59 -0.01 2.01
C GLU A 215 7.02 0.32 2.47
N GLN A 216 7.23 0.54 3.76
CA GLN A 216 8.57 0.78 4.32
C GLN A 216 9.54 -0.38 4.04
N VAL A 217 9.06 -1.63 4.12
CA VAL A 217 9.88 -2.81 3.79
C VAL A 217 10.19 -2.86 2.30
N VAL A 218 9.22 -2.53 1.45
CA VAL A 218 9.42 -2.48 -0.01
C VAL A 218 10.44 -1.41 -0.39
N TYR A 219 10.32 -0.20 0.14
CA TYR A 219 11.26 0.88 -0.15
C TYR A 219 12.66 0.61 0.38
N GLN A 220 12.80 -0.05 1.54
CA GLN A 220 14.10 -0.53 2.01
C GLN A 220 14.71 -1.54 1.03
N SER A 221 13.91 -2.51 0.55
CA SER A 221 14.39 -3.48 -0.43
C SER A 221 14.83 -2.83 -1.75
N LEU A 222 14.16 -1.75 -2.19
CA LEU A 222 14.56 -1.01 -3.38
C LEU A 222 15.83 -0.19 -3.13
N ALA A 223 15.94 0.47 -1.98
CA ALA A 223 17.14 1.18 -1.54
C ALA A 223 18.37 0.27 -1.49
N ASP A 224 18.21 -0.95 -1.00
CA ASP A 224 19.28 -1.95 -0.93
C ASP A 224 19.76 -2.34 -2.35
N GLN A 225 18.86 -2.38 -3.34
CA GLN A 225 19.21 -2.69 -4.74
C GLN A 225 19.94 -1.56 -5.46
N ILE A 226 19.68 -0.32 -5.07
CA ILE A 226 20.39 0.86 -5.59
C ILE A 226 21.83 0.89 -5.06
N SER A 227 22.03 0.36 -3.86
CA SER A 227 23.30 0.46 -3.14
C SER A 227 24.31 -0.63 -3.53
N ILE A 228 24.02 -1.47 -4.52
CA ILE A 228 24.86 -2.62 -4.92
C ILE A 228 26.15 -2.19 -5.64
#